data_AF-A0AAD9H1X4-F1
#
_entry.id   AF-A0AAD9H1X4-F1
#
_cell.length_a   1.000
_cell.length_b   1.000
_cell.length_c   1.000
_cell.angle_alpha   90.00
_cell.angle_beta   90.00
_cell.angle_gamma   90.00
#
_symmetry.space_group_name_H-M   'P 1'
#
loop_
_entity.id
_entity.type
_entity.pdbx_description
1 polymer ?
#
loop_
_entity_poly.entity_id
_entity_poly.type
_entity_poly.pdbx_seq_one_letter_code
_entity_poly.pdbx_strand_id
1 'polypeptide(L)'
;MAKISTVFIETEDFDSAEKLALSVLAKGMGVLGQDHPQAIISMSNLAMIYKGQGRKEDAASIMFEAIEKSSRQLGKEPPSTLINFYNLALIRWEQGQQGQAKEIWTSVLPNMKAVLGAKHCLSVRCEKYPVQMDKSIKP
;
A
#
# COMPACT_ATOMS: atom_id res chain seq x y z
N MET A 1 -13.07 19.43 -5.17
CA MET A 1 -12.23 18.58 -4.30
C MET A 1 -11.21 17.88 -5.20
N ALA A 2 -9.99 18.43 -5.31
CA ALA A 2 -8.92 17.77 -6.07
C ALA A 2 -8.58 16.43 -5.39
N LYS A 3 -8.61 15.33 -6.14
CA LYS A 3 -8.16 14.03 -5.63
C LYS A 3 -6.63 14.06 -5.63
N ILE A 4 -6.00 13.40 -4.66
CA ILE A 4 -4.53 13.28 -4.58
C ILE A 4 -3.95 12.78 -5.91
N SER A 5 -4.65 11.85 -6.58
CA SER A 5 -4.30 11.35 -7.91
C SER A 5 -4.33 12.41 -9.02
N THR A 6 -5.22 13.41 -8.91
CA THR A 6 -5.33 14.51 -9.88
C THR A 6 -4.17 15.49 -9.74
N VAL A 7 -3.80 15.85 -8.50
CA VAL A 7 -2.63 16.71 -8.25
C VAL A 7 -1.35 16.03 -8.76
N PHE A 8 -1.19 14.74 -8.49
CA PHE A 8 -0.03 13.99 -8.98
C PHE A 8 0.11 14.01 -10.51
N ILE A 9 -0.99 13.82 -11.24
CA ILE A 9 -1.00 13.77 -12.71
C ILE A 9 -0.85 15.17 -13.32
N GLU A 10 -1.41 16.20 -12.70
CA GLU A 10 -1.42 17.56 -13.26
C GLU A 10 -0.12 18.32 -13.00
N THR A 11 0.60 18.05 -11.91
CA THR A 11 1.74 18.87 -11.51
C THR A 11 3.08 18.14 -11.46
N GLU A 12 3.12 16.81 -11.57
CA GLU A 12 4.32 15.97 -11.33
C GLU A 12 5.10 16.34 -10.04
N ASP A 13 4.43 17.04 -9.13
CA ASP A 13 5.02 17.65 -7.95
C ASP A 13 4.64 16.83 -6.72
N PHE A 14 5.60 16.03 -6.27
CA PHE A 14 5.46 15.20 -5.09
C PHE A 14 5.25 16.03 -3.81
N ASP A 15 5.80 17.25 -3.73
CA ASP A 15 5.67 18.09 -2.53
C ASP A 15 4.24 18.62 -2.39
N SER A 16 3.62 19.01 -3.50
CA SER A 16 2.21 19.41 -3.53
C SER A 16 1.27 18.23 -3.21
N ALA A 17 1.58 17.04 -3.73
CA ALA A 17 0.83 15.82 -3.42
C ALA A 17 0.95 15.42 -1.94
N GLU A 18 2.15 15.51 -1.36
CA GLU A 18 2.44 15.24 0.06
C GLU A 18 1.67 16.20 0.96
N LYS A 19 1.74 17.52 0.71
CA LYS A 19 0.99 18.52 1.48
C LYS A 19 -0.52 18.26 1.45
N LEU A 20 -1.07 17.90 0.29
CA LEU A 20 -2.48 17.57 0.17
C LEU A 20 -2.82 16.29 0.94
N ALA A 21 -2.01 15.24 0.81
CA ALA A 21 -2.21 13.98 1.52
C ALA A 21 -2.15 14.16 3.05
N LEU A 22 -1.19 14.95 3.55
CA LEU A 22 -1.08 15.32 4.96
C LEU A 22 -2.29 16.15 5.43
N SER A 23 -2.77 17.09 4.62
CA SER A 23 -3.96 17.88 4.94
C SER A 23 -5.23 17.02 5.04
N VAL A 24 -5.41 16.09 4.10
CA VAL A 24 -6.54 15.14 4.12
C VAL A 24 -6.42 14.21 5.32
N LEU A 25 -5.23 13.70 5.61
CA LEU A 25 -4.98 12.83 6.76
C LEU A 25 -5.30 13.55 8.07
N ALA A 26 -4.79 14.77 8.27
CA ALA A 26 -5.04 15.57 9.47
C ALA A 26 -6.53 15.87 9.67
N LYS A 27 -7.25 16.23 8.60
CA LYS A 27 -8.71 16.41 8.64
C LYS A 27 -9.45 15.11 8.94
N GLY A 28 -9.04 14.00 8.33
CA GLY A 28 -9.60 12.68 8.57
C GLY A 28 -9.43 12.25 10.03
N MET A 29 -8.23 12.41 10.58
CA MET A 29 -7.93 12.12 11.99
C MET A 29 -8.74 12.98 12.95
N GLY A 30 -8.87 14.29 12.67
CA GLY A 30 -9.57 15.23 13.56
C GLY A 30 -11.10 15.12 13.51
N VAL A 31 -11.69 14.77 12.35
CA VAL A 31 -13.15 14.72 12.17
C VAL A 31 -13.72 13.32 12.40
N LEU A 32 -13.00 12.27 11.98
CA LEU A 32 -13.51 10.91 11.92
C LEU A 32 -12.78 9.94 12.87
N GLY A 33 -11.68 10.39 13.47
CA GLY A 33 -10.80 9.56 14.30
C GLY A 33 -9.75 8.81 13.48
N GLN A 34 -8.63 8.46 14.14
CA GLN A 34 -7.46 7.87 13.48
C GLN A 34 -7.72 6.51 12.84
N ASP A 35 -8.74 5.80 13.30
CA ASP A 35 -9.01 4.46 12.83
C ASP A 35 -9.97 4.47 11.63
N HIS A 36 -10.64 5.58 11.32
CA HIS A 36 -11.64 5.63 10.25
C HIS A 36 -11.08 5.18 8.88
N PRO A 37 -11.84 4.42 8.06
CA PRO A 37 -11.37 3.90 6.77
C PRO A 37 -10.78 4.97 5.82
N GLN A 38 -11.33 6.18 5.85
CA GLN A 38 -10.80 7.29 5.04
C GLN A 38 -9.42 7.80 5.51
N ALA A 39 -9.16 7.75 6.82
CA ALA A 39 -7.82 8.08 7.34
C ALA A 39 -6.81 7.01 6.89
N ILE A 40 -7.18 5.73 6.98
CA ILE A 40 -6.36 4.61 6.52
C ILE A 40 -6.05 4.71 5.02
N ILE A 41 -7.05 5.01 4.18
CA ILE A 41 -6.85 5.21 2.72
C ILE A 41 -5.89 6.39 2.47
N SER A 42 -5.99 7.45 3.26
CA SER A 42 -5.10 8.62 3.14
C SER A 42 -3.66 8.27 3.52
N MET A 43 -3.45 7.45 4.55
CA MET A 43 -2.13 6.91 4.90
C MET A 43 -1.55 6.06 3.76
N SER A 44 -2.36 5.21 3.14
CA SER A 44 -1.93 4.41 1.98
C SER A 44 -1.47 5.27 0.81
N ASN A 45 -2.19 6.35 0.53
CA ASN A 45 -1.82 7.27 -0.55
C ASN A 45 -0.52 8.02 -0.22
N LEU A 46 -0.35 8.44 1.04
CA LEU A 46 0.88 9.10 1.50
C LEU A 46 2.10 8.17 1.38
N ALA A 47 1.96 6.90 1.74
CA ALA A 47 3.02 5.90 1.56
C ALA A 47 3.45 5.76 0.08
N MET A 48 2.48 5.79 -0.85
CA MET A 48 2.78 5.72 -2.29
C MET A 48 3.50 6.98 -2.80
N ILE A 49 3.18 8.16 -2.26
CA ILE A 49 3.89 9.41 -2.57
C ILE A 49 5.35 9.32 -2.09
N TYR A 50 5.58 8.88 -0.86
CA TYR A 50 6.92 8.71 -0.31
C TYR A 50 7.75 7.69 -1.10
N LYS A 51 7.13 6.58 -1.52
CA LYS A 51 7.76 5.61 -2.42
C LYS A 51 8.20 6.30 -3.73
N GLY A 52 7.34 7.13 -4.32
CA GLY A 52 7.65 7.89 -5.54
C GLY A 52 8.79 8.90 -5.36
N GLN A 53 8.91 9.51 -4.18
CA GLN A 53 10.03 10.38 -3.79
C GLN A 53 11.33 9.60 -3.47
N GLY A 54 11.32 8.27 -3.49
CA GLY A 54 12.46 7.43 -3.10
C GLY A 54 12.61 7.24 -1.59
N ARG A 55 11.70 7.77 -0.76
CA ARG A 55 11.65 7.64 0.70
C ARG A 55 11.00 6.30 1.10
N LYS A 56 11.67 5.20 0.76
CA LYS A 56 11.11 3.83 0.89
C LYS A 56 10.87 3.42 2.35
N GLU A 57 11.73 3.85 3.28
CA GLU A 57 11.61 3.57 4.71
C GLU A 57 10.36 4.24 5.31
N ASP A 58 10.16 5.52 5.01
CA ASP A 58 8.97 6.27 5.43
C ASP A 58 7.70 5.66 4.83
N ALA A 59 7.75 5.29 3.54
CA ALA A 59 6.64 4.61 2.87
C ALA A 59 6.29 3.28 3.55
N ALA A 60 7.28 2.45 3.87
CA ALA A 60 7.07 1.17 4.53
C ALA A 60 6.48 1.34 5.94
N SER A 61 6.95 2.34 6.70
CA SER A 61 6.46 2.63 8.06
C SER A 61 4.99 3.05 8.06
N ILE A 62 4.62 4.02 7.22
CA ILE A 62 3.22 4.47 7.10
C ILE A 62 2.32 3.34 6.58
N MET A 63 2.82 2.53 5.64
CA MET A 63 2.06 1.43 5.10
C MET A 63 1.79 0.35 6.14
N PHE A 64 2.76 0.05 7.00
CA PHE A 64 2.59 -0.87 8.12
C PHE A 64 1.55 -0.36 9.12
N GLU A 65 1.59 0.92 9.48
CA GLU A 65 0.61 1.52 10.39
C GLU A 65 -0.81 1.46 9.81
N ALA A 66 -0.97 1.73 8.50
CA ALA A 66 -2.25 1.62 7.81
C ALA A 66 -2.80 0.18 7.83
N ILE A 67 -1.92 -0.82 7.69
CA ILE A 67 -2.27 -2.24 7.80
C ILE A 67 -2.75 -2.55 9.22
N GLU A 68 -1.97 -2.23 10.26
CA GLU A 68 -2.35 -2.50 11.65
C GLU A 68 -3.71 -1.89 12.02
N LYS A 69 -3.94 -0.62 11.67
CA LYS A 69 -5.22 0.06 11.92
C LYS A 69 -6.37 -0.61 11.19
N SER A 70 -6.17 -0.99 9.92
CA SER A 70 -7.20 -1.66 9.13
C SER A 70 -7.54 -3.06 9.66
N SER A 71 -6.54 -3.82 10.11
CA SER A 71 -6.73 -5.16 10.68
C SER A 71 -7.47 -5.12 12.02
N ARG A 72 -7.23 -4.10 12.85
CA ARG A 72 -7.93 -3.91 14.13
C ARG A 72 -9.40 -3.53 13.94
N GLN A 73 -9.74 -2.72 12.93
CA GLN A 73 -11.10 -2.23 12.75
C GLN A 73 -12.05 -3.21 12.03
N LEU A 74 -11.55 -3.94 11.03
CA LEU A 74 -12.43 -4.55 10.03
C LEU A 74 -12.50 -6.09 10.10
N GLY A 75 -11.75 -6.73 11.01
CA GLY A 75 -11.78 -8.19 11.17
C GLY A 75 -11.22 -8.91 9.94
N LYS A 76 -12.02 -9.74 9.24
CA LYS A 76 -11.61 -10.42 7.99
C LYS A 76 -11.02 -9.39 7.02
N GLU A 77 -9.76 -9.59 6.63
CA GLU A 77 -8.95 -8.65 5.85
C GLU A 77 -9.74 -8.02 4.69
N PRO A 78 -10.18 -6.75 4.83
CA PRO A 78 -10.95 -6.09 3.79
C PRO A 78 -10.07 -5.86 2.55
N PRO A 79 -10.67 -5.67 1.36
CA PRO A 79 -9.94 -5.43 0.11
C PRO A 79 -8.81 -4.40 0.23
N SER A 80 -9.04 -3.30 0.96
CA SER A 80 -8.06 -2.23 1.17
C SER A 80 -6.83 -2.69 1.95
N THR A 81 -6.99 -3.53 2.97
CA THR A 81 -5.87 -4.11 3.74
C THR A 81 -5.02 -5.03 2.88
N LEU A 82 -5.65 -5.87 2.06
CA LEU A 82 -4.94 -6.74 1.12
C LEU A 82 -4.12 -5.93 0.10
N ILE A 83 -4.68 -4.85 -0.42
CA ILE A 83 -3.98 -3.92 -1.30
C ILE A 83 -2.77 -3.29 -0.59
N ASN A 84 -2.92 -2.89 0.67
CA ASN A 84 -1.83 -2.33 1.47
C ASN A 84 -0.70 -3.34 1.69
N PHE A 85 -1.01 -4.61 1.99
CA PHE A 85 0.01 -5.66 2.07
C PHE A 85 0.76 -5.86 0.75
N TYR A 86 0.05 -5.85 -0.38
CA TYR A 86 0.68 -5.93 -1.69
C TYR A 86 1.66 -4.78 -1.94
N ASN A 87 1.26 -3.54 -1.61
CA ASN A 87 2.11 -2.36 -1.76
C ASN A 87 3.30 -2.38 -0.79
N LEU A 88 3.12 -2.84 0.45
CA LEU A 88 4.21 -3.03 1.41
C LEU A 88 5.26 -4.00 0.85
N ALA A 89 4.84 -5.15 0.32
CA ALA A 89 5.75 -6.11 -0.30
C ALA A 89 6.49 -5.50 -1.52
N LEU A 90 5.82 -4.66 -2.32
CA LEU A 90 6.46 -3.95 -3.42
C LEU A 90 7.55 -2.97 -2.93
N ILE A 91 7.28 -2.20 -1.87
CA ILE A 91 8.25 -1.28 -1.26
C ILE A 91 9.46 -2.08 -0.73
N ARG A 92 9.23 -3.18 -0.02
CA ARG A 92 10.28 -4.06 0.52
C ARG A 92 11.14 -4.66 -0.59
N TRP A 93 10.51 -5.05 -1.70
CA TRP A 93 11.24 -5.52 -2.88
C TRP A 93 12.16 -4.44 -3.45
N GLU A 94 11.69 -3.21 -3.59
CA GLU A 94 12.50 -2.08 -4.06
C GLU A 94 13.62 -1.68 -3.09
N GLN A 95 13.54 -2.09 -1.83
CA GLN A 95 14.61 -1.95 -0.83
C GLN A 95 15.62 -3.12 -0.85
N GLY A 96 15.46 -4.09 -1.76
CA GLY A 96 16.30 -5.28 -1.82
C GLY A 96 15.91 -6.37 -0.80
N GLN A 97 14.85 -6.18 -0.03
CA GLN A 97 14.35 -7.14 0.96
C GLN A 97 13.41 -8.17 0.30
N GLN A 98 13.91 -8.84 -0.74
CA GLN A 98 13.11 -9.71 -1.61
C GLN A 98 12.49 -10.91 -0.87
N GLY A 99 13.19 -11.46 0.13
CA GLY A 99 12.67 -12.54 0.97
C GLY A 99 11.41 -12.14 1.73
N GLN A 100 11.42 -10.96 2.37
CA GLN A 100 10.26 -10.43 3.10
C GLN A 100 9.10 -10.10 2.15
N ALA A 101 9.39 -9.51 0.99
CA ALA A 101 8.38 -9.24 -0.03
C ALA A 101 7.66 -10.52 -0.50
N LYS A 102 8.44 -11.59 -0.75
CA LYS A 102 7.93 -12.90 -1.16
C LYS A 102 7.04 -13.52 -0.08
N GLU A 103 7.47 -13.46 1.17
CA GLU A 103 6.70 -13.98 2.30
C GLU A 103 5.34 -13.27 2.42
N ILE A 104 5.34 -11.93 2.37
CA ILE A 104 4.10 -11.14 2.43
C ILE A 104 3.15 -11.50 1.29
N TRP A 105 3.61 -11.49 0.03
CA TRP A 105 2.74 -11.83 -1.11
C TRP A 105 2.19 -13.25 -1.04
N THR A 106 3.02 -14.21 -0.61
CA THR A 106 2.58 -15.61 -0.49
C THR A 106 1.54 -15.76 0.62
N SER A 107 1.73 -15.06 1.74
CA SER A 107 0.83 -15.06 2.88
C SER A 107 -0.56 -14.50 2.54
N VAL A 108 -0.62 -13.39 1.78
CA VAL A 108 -1.90 -12.71 1.47
C VAL A 108 -2.62 -13.25 0.24
N LEU A 109 -1.94 -14.05 -0.60
CA LEU A 109 -2.52 -14.57 -1.85
C LEU A 109 -3.84 -15.37 -1.65
N PRO A 110 -3.97 -16.27 -0.66
CA PRO A 110 -5.23 -16.98 -0.43
C PRO A 110 -6.39 -16.03 -0.13
N ASN A 111 -6.15 -15.02 0.71
CA ASN A 111 -7.16 -14.03 1.09
C ASN A 111 -7.51 -13.12 -0.10
N MET A 112 -6.53 -12.72 -0.91
CA MET A 112 -6.79 -12.00 -2.16
C MET A 112 -7.66 -12.82 -3.13
N LYS A 113 -7.36 -14.12 -3.31
CA LYS A 113 -8.17 -14.98 -4.18
C LYS A 113 -9.60 -15.15 -3.64
N ALA A 114 -9.78 -15.22 -2.32
CA ALA A 114 -11.09 -15.37 -1.68
C ALA A 114 -11.92 -14.08 -1.71
N VAL A 115 -11.31 -12.92 -1.45
CA VAL A 115 -12.00 -11.63 -1.30
C VAL A 115 -12.14 -10.89 -2.63
N LEU A 116 -11.07 -10.82 -3.43
CA LEU A 116 -11.05 -10.10 -4.72
C LEU A 116 -11.38 -11.02 -5.91
N GLY A 117 -11.21 -12.33 -5.73
CA GLY A 117 -11.33 -13.32 -6.79
C GLY A 117 -9.98 -13.70 -7.42
N ALA A 118 -9.87 -14.93 -7.90
CA ALA A 118 -8.65 -15.47 -8.48
C ALA A 118 -8.21 -14.76 -9.79
N LYS A 119 -9.15 -14.18 -10.53
CA LYS A 119 -8.89 -13.44 -11.78
C LYS A 119 -8.61 -11.96 -11.57
N HIS A 120 -8.70 -11.46 -10.33
CA HIS A 120 -8.43 -10.05 -10.05
C HIS A 120 -6.95 -9.72 -10.33
N CYS A 121 -6.70 -8.54 -10.90
CA CYS A 121 -5.37 -8.15 -11.38
C CYS A 121 -4.31 -8.24 -10.27
N LEU A 122 -4.64 -7.86 -9.04
CA LEU A 122 -3.73 -7.93 -7.90
C LEU A 122 -3.49 -9.37 -7.44
N SER A 123 -4.51 -10.23 -7.40
CA SER A 123 -4.36 -11.65 -7.08
C SER A 123 -3.40 -12.33 -8.06
N VAL A 124 -3.55 -12.03 -9.36
CA VAL A 124 -2.67 -12.55 -10.41
C VAL A 124 -1.24 -12.00 -10.29
N ARG A 125 -1.07 -10.72 -9.97
CA ARG A 125 0.28 -10.13 -9.78
C ARG A 125 0.97 -10.68 -8.53
N CYS A 126 0.23 -10.82 -7.43
CA CYS A 126 0.70 -11.37 -6.17
C CYS A 126 1.17 -12.83 -6.32
N GLU A 127 0.54 -13.60 -7.22
CA GLU A 127 0.99 -14.95 -7.59
C GLU A 127 2.24 -14.95 -8.48
N LYS A 128 2.34 -14.00 -9.42
CA LYS A 128 3.43 -13.98 -10.42
C LYS A 128 4.74 -13.41 -9.90
N TYR A 129 4.70 -12.37 -9.07
CA TYR A 129 5.90 -11.64 -8.62
C TYR A 129 6.90 -12.51 -7.85
N PRO A 130 6.49 -13.33 -6.85
CA PRO A 130 7.38 -14.30 -6.21
C PRO A 130 8.12 -15.22 -7.18
N VAL A 131 7.43 -15.72 -8.21
CA VAL A 131 7.99 -16.68 -9.18
C VAL A 131 8.96 -15.99 -10.14
N GLN A 132 8.69 -14.74 -10.52
CA GLN A 132 9.59 -13.94 -11.34
C GLN A 132 10.89 -13.62 -10.60
N MET A 133 10.82 -13.42 -9.29
CA MET A 133 11.99 -13.17 -8.44
C MET A 133 12.92 -14.38 -8.38
N ASP A 134 12.38 -15.59 -8.19
CA ASP A 134 13.18 -16.82 -8.18
C ASP A 134 13.92 -17.05 -9.51
N LYS A 135 13.34 -16.60 -10.64
CA LYS A 135 13.98 -16.69 -11.96
C LYS A 135 15.09 -15.65 -12.17
N SER A 136 15.01 -14.52 -11.48
CA SER A 136 15.97 -13.41 -11.58
C SER A 136 17.20 -13.60 -10.68
N ILE A 137 17.14 -14.58 -9.76
CA ILE A 137 18.21 -14.92 -8.80
C ILE A 137 19.08 -16.09 -9.31
N LYS A 138 18.87 -16.57 -10.55
CA LYS A 138 19.79 -17.56 -11.12
C LYS A 138 21.13 -16.89 -11.48
N PRO A 139 22.27 -17.49 -11.08
CA PRO A 139 23.61 -16.92 -11.28
C PRO A 139 24.00 -16.81 -12.76
#